data_AF-A0A7K3YDY5-F1
#
_entry.id   AF-A0A7K3YDY5-F1
#
_cell.length_a   1.000
_cell.length_b   1.000
_cell.length_c   1.000
_cell.angle_alpha   90.00
_cell.angle_beta   90.00
_cell.angle_gamma   90.00
#
_symmetry.space_group_name_H-M   'P 1'
#
loop_
_entity.id
_entity.type
_entity.pdbx_description
1 polymer ?
#
loop_
_entity_poly.entity_id
_entity_poly.type
_entity_poly.pdbx_seq_one_letter_code
_entity_poly.pdbx_strand_id
1 'polypeptide(L)'
;RAPEVGYDRVYQAFEELLTELGREASMVDRVAAVLVDDVHLASDHDRRLLRDVVRNLPPGILLVFTCRMEEGDGSGYAKMQEDIRDLGAEEVQLHGMRKDEIQEFGKKRFNLSIDGATAAFLEEVSGNPFSLMACFNALHSRGLAPSRENVAEIIGGANDPADLIYTALPPLVRAWAEDLCVLNPPFPAPVMACMLDPLETGVAPVVDWLLESGMFRRGQGGGGYAFAHPLLQEHCRDNLPEKTRVSLNARAADCFERSMHRLPGRLHVLLSLAGHLFDAREYGKAADLNLEIGLRFHHRGDHDTALILTERAIVSAEHLGDDALLTVAERQRDLILQKASGVDR
;
A
#
# COMPACT_ATOMS: atom_id res chain seq x y z
N ARG A 1 5.22 -26.95 8.13
CA ARG A 1 5.41 -26.46 6.75
C ARG A 1 4.01 -26.23 6.19
N ALA A 2 3.64 -25.01 5.84
CA ALA A 2 2.39 -24.80 5.10
C ALA A 2 2.56 -25.51 3.74
N PRO A 3 1.53 -26.21 3.23
CA PRO A 3 1.64 -26.86 1.93
C PRO A 3 2.00 -25.81 0.87
N GLU A 4 2.98 -26.13 0.03
CA GLU A 4 3.26 -25.37 -1.18
C GLU A 4 2.05 -25.55 -2.11
N VAL A 5 1.31 -24.47 -2.31
CA VAL A 5 0.16 -24.44 -3.22
C VAL A 5 0.65 -23.79 -4.50
N GLY A 6 0.73 -24.56 -5.58
CA GLY A 6 1.08 -24.03 -6.91
C GLY A 6 -0.02 -23.12 -7.46
N TYR A 7 0.34 -22.26 -8.40
CA TYR A 7 -0.57 -21.29 -9.04
C TYR A 7 -1.90 -21.91 -9.47
N ASP A 8 -1.88 -23.03 -10.19
CA ASP A 8 -3.08 -23.68 -10.73
C ASP A 8 -4.10 -24.02 -9.64
N ARG A 9 -3.62 -24.42 -8.47
CA ARG A 9 -4.48 -24.74 -7.33
C ARG A 9 -5.05 -23.48 -6.66
N VAL A 10 -4.30 -22.38 -6.66
CA VAL A 10 -4.81 -21.06 -6.21
C VAL A 10 -5.89 -20.58 -7.18
N TYR A 11 -5.61 -20.64 -8.48
CA TYR A 11 -6.55 -20.24 -9.53
C TYR A 11 -7.84 -21.05 -9.45
N GLN A 12 -7.75 -22.37 -9.38
CA GLN A 12 -8.91 -23.26 -9.23
C GLN A 12 -9.72 -22.93 -7.97
N ALA A 13 -9.07 -22.67 -6.83
CA ALA A 13 -9.78 -22.31 -5.61
C ALA A 13 -10.52 -20.96 -5.74
N PHE A 14 -9.95 -19.99 -6.45
CA PHE A 14 -10.61 -18.72 -6.75
C PHE A 14 -11.81 -18.92 -7.70
N GLU A 15 -11.65 -19.73 -8.74
CA GLU A 15 -12.73 -20.06 -9.68
C GLU A 15 -13.89 -20.75 -8.96
N GLU A 16 -13.61 -21.76 -8.14
CA GLU A 16 -14.61 -22.47 -7.33
C GLU A 16 -15.35 -21.51 -6.39
N LEU A 17 -14.60 -20.64 -5.70
CA LEU A 17 -15.16 -19.63 -4.79
C LEU A 17 -16.09 -18.66 -5.53
N LEU A 18 -15.64 -18.08 -6.63
CA LEU A 18 -16.43 -17.11 -7.40
C LEU A 18 -17.66 -17.76 -8.04
N THR A 19 -17.53 -19.00 -8.51
CA THR A 19 -18.65 -19.77 -9.05
C THR A 19 -19.72 -20.00 -7.99
N GLU A 20 -19.31 -20.41 -6.79
CA GLU A 20 -20.25 -20.66 -5.70
C GLU A 20 -20.90 -19.37 -5.19
N LEU A 21 -20.13 -18.28 -5.07
CA LEU A 21 -20.67 -16.96 -4.73
C LEU A 21 -21.70 -16.47 -5.76
N GLY A 22 -21.39 -16.62 -7.05
CA GLY A 22 -22.29 -16.25 -8.14
C GLY A 22 -23.58 -17.08 -8.14
N ARG A 23 -23.46 -18.39 -7.86
CA ARG A 23 -24.60 -19.31 -7.70
C ARG A 23 -25.50 -18.89 -6.54
N GLU A 24 -24.94 -18.67 -5.37
CA GLU A 24 -25.68 -18.26 -4.16
C GLU A 24 -26.36 -16.90 -4.34
N ALA A 25 -25.69 -15.91 -4.95
CA ALA A 25 -26.29 -14.62 -5.24
C ALA A 25 -27.46 -14.73 -6.24
N SER A 26 -27.30 -15.56 -7.28
CA SER A 26 -28.33 -15.77 -8.29
C SER A 26 -29.58 -16.46 -7.73
N MET A 27 -29.45 -17.32 -6.71
CA MET A 27 -30.61 -17.95 -6.03
C MET A 27 -31.57 -16.94 -5.38
N VAL A 28 -31.07 -15.75 -5.05
CA VAL A 28 -31.86 -14.66 -4.47
C VAL A 28 -32.06 -13.49 -5.44
N ASP A 29 -31.89 -13.73 -6.75
CA ASP A 29 -32.02 -12.74 -7.83
C ASP A 29 -31.10 -11.52 -7.62
N ARG A 30 -29.85 -11.78 -7.22
CA ARG A 30 -28.80 -10.78 -6.98
C ARG A 30 -27.51 -11.14 -7.72
N VAL A 31 -26.61 -10.16 -7.76
CA VAL A 31 -25.23 -10.30 -8.24
C VAL A 31 -24.29 -10.08 -7.07
N ALA A 32 -23.24 -10.89 -6.96
CA ALA A 32 -22.16 -10.66 -6.01
C ALA A 32 -21.13 -9.71 -6.63
N ALA A 33 -20.91 -8.56 -5.99
CA ALA A 33 -19.90 -7.60 -6.40
C ALA A 33 -18.57 -7.89 -5.70
N VAL A 34 -17.51 -8.05 -6.46
CA VAL A 34 -16.12 -8.19 -5.98
C VAL A 34 -15.36 -6.93 -6.35
N LEU A 35 -14.84 -6.25 -5.33
CA LEU A 35 -14.14 -4.97 -5.46
C LEU A 35 -12.65 -5.18 -5.14
N VAL A 36 -11.77 -4.88 -6.10
CA VAL A 36 -10.32 -4.97 -5.92
C VAL A 36 -9.70 -3.57 -6.07
N ASP A 37 -9.18 -3.03 -4.98
CA ASP A 37 -8.64 -1.68 -4.96
C ASP A 37 -7.15 -1.66 -5.33
N ASP A 38 -6.71 -0.61 -6.02
CA ASP A 38 -5.32 -0.28 -6.34
C ASP A 38 -4.52 -1.42 -7.02
N VAL A 39 -5.08 -2.04 -8.06
CA VAL A 39 -4.44 -3.20 -8.74
C VAL A 39 -3.09 -2.87 -9.40
N HIS A 40 -2.79 -1.60 -9.60
CA HIS A 40 -1.47 -1.15 -10.09
C HIS A 40 -0.34 -1.51 -9.12
N LEU A 41 -0.65 -1.70 -7.82
CA LEU A 41 0.30 -2.14 -6.80
C LEU A 41 0.43 -3.66 -6.68
N ALA A 42 -0.35 -4.42 -7.47
CA ALA A 42 -0.37 -5.88 -7.39
C ALA A 42 0.90 -6.50 -7.98
N SER A 43 1.33 -7.64 -7.41
CA SER A 43 2.43 -8.45 -7.94
C SER A 43 2.07 -9.01 -9.32
N ASP A 44 3.05 -9.41 -10.13
CA ASP A 44 2.78 -10.09 -11.42
C ASP A 44 1.92 -11.33 -11.27
N HIS A 45 2.06 -12.05 -10.15
CA HIS A 45 1.29 -13.23 -9.85
C HIS A 45 -0.19 -12.89 -9.63
N ASP A 46 -0.47 -11.84 -8.85
CA ASP A 46 -1.82 -11.35 -8.61
C ASP A 46 -2.43 -10.73 -9.87
N ARG A 47 -1.62 -10.02 -10.67
CA ARG A 47 -2.02 -9.50 -11.99
C ARG A 47 -2.39 -10.62 -12.96
N ARG A 48 -1.63 -11.71 -12.97
CA ARG A 48 -1.94 -12.92 -13.74
C ARG A 48 -3.24 -13.55 -13.27
N LEU A 49 -3.41 -13.74 -11.97
CA LEU A 49 -4.66 -14.25 -11.39
C LEU A 49 -5.86 -13.39 -11.79
N LEU A 50 -5.75 -12.05 -11.71
CA LEU A 50 -6.82 -11.15 -12.12
C LEU A 50 -7.16 -11.30 -13.60
N ARG A 51 -6.16 -11.38 -14.50
CA ARG A 51 -6.39 -11.62 -15.94
C ARG A 51 -7.11 -12.94 -16.20
N ASP A 52 -6.66 -14.02 -15.58
CA ASP A 52 -7.24 -15.36 -15.77
C ASP A 52 -8.65 -15.45 -15.16
N VAL A 53 -8.95 -14.68 -14.10
CA VAL A 53 -10.31 -14.54 -13.53
C VAL A 53 -11.21 -13.72 -14.45
N VAL A 54 -10.74 -12.59 -14.98
CA VAL A 54 -11.52 -11.75 -15.93
C VAL A 54 -11.88 -12.55 -17.17
N ARG A 55 -10.94 -13.35 -17.71
CA ARG A 55 -11.17 -14.19 -18.89
C ARG A 55 -12.28 -15.22 -18.67
N ASN A 56 -12.38 -15.78 -17.46
CA ASN A 56 -13.30 -16.86 -17.11
C ASN A 56 -14.24 -16.45 -15.97
N LEU A 57 -14.79 -15.23 -16.02
CA LEU A 57 -15.63 -14.71 -14.94
C LEU A 57 -16.95 -15.51 -14.86
N PRO A 58 -17.27 -16.15 -13.73
CA PRO A 58 -18.48 -16.95 -13.62
C PRO A 58 -19.74 -16.06 -13.59
N PRO A 59 -20.91 -16.60 -14.01
CA PRO A 59 -22.17 -15.86 -13.99
C PRO A 59 -22.57 -15.46 -12.56
N GLY A 60 -23.26 -14.32 -12.44
CA GLY A 60 -23.69 -13.81 -11.14
C GLY A 60 -22.61 -13.06 -10.36
N ILE A 61 -21.43 -12.84 -10.96
CA ILE A 61 -20.36 -11.99 -10.42
C ILE A 61 -20.24 -10.68 -11.20
N LEU A 62 -20.13 -9.57 -10.48
CA LEU A 62 -19.66 -8.28 -10.99
C LEU A 62 -18.28 -8.03 -10.40
N LEU A 63 -17.24 -8.05 -11.24
CA LEU A 63 -15.87 -7.75 -10.83
C LEU A 63 -15.54 -6.30 -11.21
N VAL A 64 -15.15 -5.50 -10.21
CA VAL A 64 -14.74 -4.11 -10.39
C VAL A 64 -13.40 -3.91 -9.71
N PHE A 65 -12.49 -3.22 -10.38
CA PHE A 65 -11.19 -2.91 -9.82
C PHE A 65 -10.75 -1.49 -10.12
N THR A 66 -9.94 -0.90 -9.26
CA THR A 66 -9.43 0.47 -9.42
C THR A 66 -7.94 0.45 -9.75
N CYS A 67 -7.52 1.41 -10.55
CA CYS A 67 -6.12 1.55 -10.94
C CYS A 67 -5.76 2.99 -11.22
N ARG A 68 -4.46 3.28 -11.17
CA ARG A 68 -3.91 4.54 -11.67
C ARG A 68 -3.54 4.36 -13.13
N MET A 69 -3.76 5.42 -13.91
CA MET A 69 -3.15 5.55 -15.24
C MET A 69 -1.67 5.90 -14.99
N GLU A 70 -0.78 4.92 -15.12
CA GLU A 70 0.66 5.21 -15.09
C GLU A 70 1.10 5.74 -16.45
N GLU A 71 1.75 6.91 -16.47
CA GLU A 71 2.53 7.38 -17.61
C GLU A 71 3.98 6.90 -17.41
N GLY A 72 4.35 5.78 -18.03
CA GLY A 72 5.73 5.29 -18.03
C GLY A 72 5.91 3.91 -18.67
N ASP A 73 6.86 3.81 -19.61
CA ASP A 73 7.31 2.53 -20.16
C ASP A 73 8.02 1.72 -19.07
N GLY A 74 7.44 0.59 -18.66
CA GLY A 74 8.16 -0.40 -17.85
C GLY A 74 7.36 -1.11 -16.76
N SER A 75 6.17 -0.65 -16.39
CA SER A 75 5.31 -1.43 -15.50
C SER A 75 4.58 -2.50 -16.34
N GLY A 76 4.59 -3.76 -15.89
CA GLY A 76 3.77 -4.83 -16.49
C GLY A 76 2.26 -4.52 -16.51
N TYR A 77 1.87 -3.38 -15.95
CA TYR A 77 0.51 -2.90 -15.83
C TYR A 77 -0.07 -2.31 -17.12
N ALA A 78 0.70 -1.53 -17.90
CA ALA A 78 0.21 -1.02 -19.19
C ALA A 78 -0.23 -2.17 -20.11
N LYS A 79 0.59 -3.23 -20.14
CA LYS A 79 0.27 -4.48 -20.84
C LYS A 79 -0.95 -5.19 -20.25
N MET A 80 -1.09 -5.22 -18.93
CA MET A 80 -2.27 -5.80 -18.28
C MET A 80 -3.55 -5.03 -18.60
N GLN A 81 -3.50 -3.69 -18.67
CA GLN A 81 -4.63 -2.86 -19.06
C GLN A 81 -5.06 -3.15 -20.49
N GLU A 82 -4.11 -3.26 -21.42
CA GLU A 82 -4.37 -3.69 -22.80
C GLU A 82 -5.00 -5.08 -22.82
N ASP A 83 -4.40 -6.06 -22.14
CA ASP A 83 -4.92 -7.43 -22.05
C ASP A 83 -6.36 -7.47 -21.49
N ILE A 84 -6.68 -6.68 -20.46
CA ILE A 84 -8.02 -6.66 -19.84
C ILE A 84 -9.03 -5.92 -20.73
N ARG A 85 -8.60 -4.85 -21.40
CA ARG A 85 -9.44 -4.14 -22.38
C ARG A 85 -9.80 -5.07 -23.54
N ASP A 86 -8.86 -5.88 -24.02
CA ASP A 86 -9.09 -6.87 -25.07
C ASP A 86 -10.05 -8.00 -24.63
N LEU A 87 -10.15 -8.26 -23.32
CA LEU A 87 -11.14 -9.17 -22.75
C LEU A 87 -12.55 -8.56 -22.64
N GLY A 88 -12.74 -7.31 -23.06
CA GLY A 88 -14.05 -6.64 -23.12
C GLY A 88 -14.50 -6.00 -21.81
N ALA A 89 -13.57 -5.75 -20.87
CA ALA A 89 -13.89 -5.01 -19.65
C ALA A 89 -14.23 -3.54 -19.97
N GLU A 90 -15.28 -3.01 -19.33
CA GLU A 90 -15.65 -1.60 -19.46
C GLU A 90 -14.76 -0.73 -18.58
N GLU A 91 -14.20 0.33 -19.17
CA GLU A 91 -13.34 1.28 -18.48
C GLU A 91 -14.13 2.54 -18.14
N VAL A 92 -14.17 2.90 -16.85
CA VAL A 92 -14.78 4.16 -16.38
C VAL A 92 -13.67 5.10 -15.94
N GLN A 93 -13.39 6.11 -16.75
CA GLN A 93 -12.37 7.09 -16.42
C GLN A 93 -12.88 8.05 -15.34
N LEU A 94 -12.13 8.16 -14.24
CA LEU A 94 -12.40 9.12 -13.18
C LEU A 94 -11.62 10.41 -13.45
N HIS A 95 -12.29 11.54 -13.36
CA HIS A 95 -11.70 12.87 -13.53
C HIS A 95 -11.68 13.63 -12.21
N GLY A 96 -10.93 14.73 -12.18
CA GLY A 96 -11.02 15.71 -11.09
C GLY A 96 -12.45 16.24 -10.95
N MET A 97 -12.79 16.67 -9.74
CA MET A 97 -14.09 17.26 -9.43
C MET A 97 -14.28 18.57 -10.18
N ARG A 98 -15.44 18.72 -10.81
CA ARG A 98 -15.84 19.95 -11.49
C ARG A 98 -16.29 21.00 -10.49
N LYS A 99 -16.32 22.27 -10.91
CA LYS A 99 -16.76 23.40 -10.08
C LYS A 99 -18.04 23.12 -9.26
N ASP A 100 -19.10 22.62 -9.88
CA ASP A 100 -20.38 22.35 -9.22
C ASP A 100 -20.26 21.22 -8.19
N GLU A 101 -19.51 20.17 -8.52
CA GLU A 101 -19.19 19.06 -7.62
C GLU A 101 -18.34 19.53 -6.42
N ILE A 102 -17.39 20.45 -6.63
CA ILE A 102 -16.58 21.07 -5.55
C ILE A 102 -17.47 21.88 -4.60
N GLN A 103 -18.38 22.69 -5.13
CA GLN A 103 -19.31 23.46 -4.31
C GLN A 103 -20.23 22.55 -3.48
N GLU A 104 -20.75 21.49 -4.09
CA GLU A 104 -21.57 20.49 -3.41
C GLU A 104 -20.77 19.76 -2.32
N PHE A 105 -19.55 19.33 -2.64
CA PHE A 105 -18.65 18.64 -1.72
C PHE A 105 -18.30 19.50 -0.50
N GLY A 106 -17.86 20.74 -0.72
CA GLY A 106 -17.59 21.71 0.35
C GLY A 106 -18.79 21.94 1.25
N LYS A 107 -19.99 22.09 0.66
CA LYS A 107 -21.23 22.28 1.42
C LYS A 107 -21.62 21.05 2.23
N LYS A 108 -21.68 19.87 1.61
CA LYS A 108 -22.17 18.64 2.27
C LYS A 108 -21.20 18.12 3.33
N ARG A 109 -19.89 18.18 3.05
CA ARG A 109 -18.88 17.52 3.89
C ARG A 109 -18.25 18.45 4.94
N PHE A 110 -18.18 19.75 4.64
CA PHE A 110 -17.50 20.75 5.48
C PHE A 110 -18.40 21.91 5.90
N ASN A 111 -19.66 21.93 5.45
CA ASN A 111 -20.58 23.06 5.67
C ASN A 111 -20.00 24.40 5.18
N LEU A 112 -19.20 24.36 4.11
CA LEU A 112 -18.58 25.54 3.49
C LEU A 112 -19.43 26.03 2.31
N SER A 113 -19.65 27.35 2.25
CA SER A 113 -20.26 28.00 1.09
C SER A 113 -19.17 28.58 0.19
N ILE A 114 -18.82 27.84 -0.87
CA ILE A 114 -17.77 28.22 -1.81
C ILE A 114 -18.41 28.95 -3.00
N ASP A 115 -17.96 30.17 -3.30
CA ASP A 115 -18.46 30.91 -4.44
C ASP A 115 -17.97 30.33 -5.78
N GLY A 116 -18.63 30.70 -6.86
CA GLY A 116 -18.36 30.11 -8.17
C GLY A 116 -17.00 30.48 -8.77
N ALA A 117 -16.35 31.57 -8.36
CA ALA A 117 -15.02 31.94 -8.83
C ALA A 117 -13.95 31.14 -8.08
N THR A 118 -14.11 30.97 -6.76
CA THR A 118 -13.23 30.13 -5.94
C THR A 118 -13.30 28.66 -6.35
N ALA A 119 -14.50 28.13 -6.61
CA ALA A 119 -14.66 26.76 -7.07
C ALA A 119 -14.08 26.51 -8.48
N ALA A 120 -14.19 27.49 -9.40
CA ALA A 120 -13.54 27.40 -10.71
C ALA A 120 -12.00 27.40 -10.59
N PHE A 121 -11.46 28.20 -9.67
CA PHE A 121 -10.03 28.19 -9.38
C PHE A 121 -9.58 26.83 -8.84
N LEU A 122 -10.32 26.27 -7.87
CA LEU A 122 -10.02 24.95 -7.30
C LEU A 122 -10.09 23.82 -8.33
N GLU A 123 -11.04 23.85 -9.26
CA GLU A 123 -11.12 22.90 -10.38
C GLU A 123 -9.83 22.90 -11.20
N GLU A 124 -9.28 24.09 -11.50
CA GLU A 124 -8.07 24.27 -12.29
C GLU A 124 -6.79 23.85 -11.56
N VAL A 125 -6.65 24.22 -10.28
CA VAL A 125 -5.38 24.02 -9.54
C VAL A 125 -5.36 22.76 -8.67
N SER A 126 -6.52 22.23 -8.28
CA SER A 126 -6.62 21.18 -7.27
C SER A 126 -7.94 20.41 -7.29
N GLY A 127 -8.39 20.01 -8.49
CA GLY A 127 -9.67 19.30 -8.64
C GLY A 127 -9.72 17.90 -8.00
N ASN A 128 -8.60 17.35 -7.50
CA ASN A 128 -8.63 16.03 -6.89
C ASN A 128 -9.24 16.08 -5.46
N PRO A 129 -10.09 15.11 -5.06
CA PRO A 129 -10.77 15.13 -3.76
C PRO A 129 -9.83 15.19 -2.54
N PHE A 130 -8.66 14.55 -2.61
CA PHE A 130 -7.71 14.51 -1.50
C PHE A 130 -7.12 15.90 -1.21
N SER A 131 -6.71 16.64 -2.25
CA SER A 131 -6.27 18.04 -2.14
C SER A 131 -7.36 18.96 -1.61
N LEU A 132 -8.59 18.81 -2.09
CA LEU A 132 -9.72 19.61 -1.63
C LEU A 132 -9.98 19.37 -0.14
N MET A 133 -9.94 18.11 0.31
CA MET A 133 -10.05 17.79 1.73
C MET A 133 -8.95 18.44 2.56
N ALA A 134 -7.70 18.37 2.10
CA ALA A 134 -6.57 19.01 2.78
C ALA A 134 -6.75 20.53 2.88
N CYS A 135 -7.11 21.18 1.77
CA CYS A 135 -7.35 22.62 1.71
C CYS A 135 -8.50 23.06 2.63
N PHE A 136 -9.64 22.36 2.59
CA PHE A 136 -10.82 22.72 3.40
C PHE A 136 -10.59 22.48 4.90
N ASN A 137 -9.87 21.42 5.27
CA ASN A 137 -9.44 21.20 6.64
C ASN A 137 -8.47 22.31 7.11
N ALA A 138 -7.55 22.75 6.25
CA ALA A 138 -6.63 23.84 6.57
C ALA A 138 -7.34 25.20 6.71
N LEU A 139 -8.35 25.49 5.88
CA LEU A 139 -9.20 26.67 6.05
C LEU A 139 -9.92 26.62 7.40
N HIS A 140 -10.52 25.47 7.73
CA HIS A 140 -11.26 25.29 8.97
C HIS A 140 -10.35 25.45 10.21
N SER A 141 -9.18 24.81 10.22
CA SER A 141 -8.26 24.87 11.36
C SER A 141 -7.69 26.27 11.59
N ARG A 142 -7.54 27.07 10.52
CA ARG A 142 -7.10 28.47 10.59
C ARG A 142 -8.25 29.47 10.80
N GLY A 143 -9.50 29.01 10.82
CA GLY A 143 -10.68 29.88 10.93
C GLY A 143 -10.86 30.82 9.74
N LEU A 144 -10.40 30.43 8.55
CA LEU A 144 -10.44 31.24 7.33
C LEU A 144 -11.69 30.96 6.51
N ALA A 145 -12.21 32.01 5.86
CA ALA A 145 -13.30 31.88 4.91
C ALA A 145 -12.80 31.25 3.59
N PRO A 146 -13.64 30.47 2.87
CA PRO A 146 -13.25 29.82 1.62
C PRO A 146 -13.29 30.80 0.43
N SER A 147 -12.51 31.88 0.49
CA SER A 147 -12.32 32.82 -0.62
C SER A 147 -11.15 32.39 -1.50
N ARG A 148 -11.12 32.88 -2.73
CA ARG A 148 -10.06 32.61 -3.70
C ARG A 148 -8.67 32.95 -3.14
N GLU A 149 -8.54 34.08 -2.45
CA GLU A 149 -7.28 34.55 -1.88
C GLU A 149 -6.77 33.59 -0.81
N ASN A 150 -7.62 33.22 0.16
CA ASN A 150 -7.25 32.30 1.24
C ASN A 150 -6.90 30.91 0.71
N VAL A 151 -7.66 30.42 -0.28
CA VAL A 151 -7.40 29.14 -0.95
C VAL A 151 -6.07 29.17 -1.68
N ALA A 152 -5.79 30.23 -2.44
CA ALA A 152 -4.53 30.38 -3.16
C ALA A 152 -3.34 30.47 -2.20
N GLU A 153 -3.47 31.18 -1.07
CA GLU A 153 -2.44 31.24 -0.03
C GLU A 153 -2.17 29.87 0.59
N ILE A 154 -3.23 29.11 0.94
CA ILE A 154 -3.10 27.77 1.52
C ILE A 154 -2.40 26.83 0.54
N ILE A 155 -2.89 26.76 -0.70
CA ILE A 155 -2.34 25.83 -1.71
C ILE A 155 -0.92 26.25 -2.08
N GLY A 156 -0.65 27.54 -2.28
CA GLY A 156 0.68 28.03 -2.63
C GLY A 156 1.71 27.95 -1.51
N GLY A 157 1.26 27.82 -0.26
CA GLY A 157 2.12 27.70 0.92
C GLY A 157 2.55 26.27 1.27
N ALA A 158 2.09 25.26 0.52
CA ALA A 158 2.42 23.85 0.75
C ALA A 158 3.02 23.21 -0.50
N ASN A 159 3.91 22.24 -0.29
CA ASN A 159 4.54 21.53 -1.41
C ASN A 159 3.55 20.56 -2.08
N ASP A 160 2.72 19.91 -1.26
CA ASP A 160 1.71 18.94 -1.70
C ASP A 160 0.54 18.88 -0.69
N PRO A 161 -0.55 18.15 -1.01
CA PRO A 161 -1.70 18.03 -0.11
C PRO A 161 -1.41 17.34 1.22
N ALA A 162 -0.47 16.40 1.26
CA ALA A 162 -0.09 15.73 2.50
C ALA A 162 0.63 16.71 3.43
N ASP A 163 1.49 17.60 2.91
CA ASP A 163 2.16 18.67 3.66
C ASP A 163 1.17 19.57 4.42
N LEU A 164 0.05 19.93 3.76
CA LEU A 164 -1.05 20.68 4.41
C LEU A 164 -1.65 19.91 5.59
N ILE A 165 -1.89 18.62 5.41
CA ILE A 165 -2.44 17.77 6.45
C ILE A 165 -1.45 17.67 7.61
N TYR A 166 -0.18 17.35 7.34
CA TYR A 166 0.87 17.23 8.35
C TYR A 166 1.07 18.50 9.15
N THR A 167 1.06 19.66 8.49
CA THR A 167 1.21 20.97 9.13
C THR A 167 0.09 21.24 10.14
N ALA A 168 -1.12 20.76 9.88
CA ALA A 168 -2.28 20.93 10.75
C ALA A 168 -2.34 19.92 11.92
N LEU A 169 -1.51 18.88 11.93
CA LEU A 169 -1.55 17.85 12.97
C LEU A 169 -1.02 18.34 14.32
N PRO A 170 -1.61 17.88 15.44
CA PRO A 170 -0.98 17.99 16.76
C PRO A 170 0.42 17.37 16.76
N PRO A 171 1.40 17.96 17.48
CA PRO A 171 2.79 17.49 17.46
C PRO A 171 2.96 15.99 17.78
N LEU A 172 2.17 15.48 18.72
CA LEU A 172 2.20 14.06 19.10
C LEU A 172 1.77 13.13 17.95
N VAL A 173 0.71 13.49 17.24
CA VAL A 173 0.21 12.70 16.10
C VAL A 173 1.21 12.72 14.95
N ARG A 174 1.85 13.88 14.72
CA ARG A 174 2.93 13.99 13.73
C ARG A 174 4.09 13.08 14.08
N ALA A 175 4.55 13.07 15.33
CA ALA A 175 5.62 12.19 15.79
C ALA A 175 5.27 10.70 15.60
N TRP A 176 4.00 10.31 15.87
CA TRP A 176 3.56 8.94 15.62
C TRP A 176 3.51 8.59 14.13
N ALA A 177 3.09 9.51 13.26
CA ALA A 177 3.14 9.32 11.82
C ALA A 177 4.58 9.13 11.32
N GLU A 178 5.52 9.95 11.80
CA GLU A 178 6.96 9.80 11.52
C GLU A 178 7.49 8.44 11.99
N ASP A 179 7.16 8.02 13.20
CA ASP A 179 7.60 6.76 13.78
C ASP A 179 7.09 5.53 13.03
N LEU A 180 5.84 5.57 12.56
CA LEU A 180 5.16 4.45 11.92
C LEU A 180 5.27 4.43 10.40
N CYS A 181 5.70 5.53 9.77
CA CYS A 181 5.71 5.61 8.31
C CYS A 181 6.60 4.55 7.66
N VAL A 182 7.61 4.00 8.35
CA VAL A 182 8.45 2.93 7.80
C VAL A 182 7.73 1.60 7.66
N LEU A 183 6.68 1.32 8.44
CA LEU A 183 5.97 0.03 8.40
C LEU A 183 5.24 -0.19 7.08
N ASN A 184 5.06 -1.44 6.64
CA ASN A 184 4.21 -1.74 5.47
C ASN A 184 2.79 -2.15 5.93
N PRO A 185 1.71 -1.62 5.32
CA PRO A 185 0.36 -2.04 5.66
C PRO A 185 0.11 -3.53 5.37
N PRO A 186 -0.71 -4.23 6.18
CA PRO A 186 -1.28 -3.75 7.43
C PRO A 186 -0.24 -3.73 8.56
N PHE A 187 -0.21 -2.64 9.33
CA PHE A 187 0.63 -2.46 10.50
C PHE A 187 0.13 -3.35 11.64
N PRO A 188 0.91 -4.33 12.12
CA PRO A 188 0.45 -5.19 13.19
C PRO A 188 0.40 -4.43 14.52
N ALA A 189 -0.73 -4.55 15.23
CA ALA A 189 -0.95 -3.86 16.50
C ALA A 189 0.19 -4.05 17.54
N PRO A 190 0.73 -5.28 17.74
CA PRO A 190 1.85 -5.47 18.67
C PRO A 190 3.13 -4.75 18.26
N VAL A 191 3.38 -4.61 16.95
CA VAL A 191 4.57 -3.94 16.42
C VAL A 191 4.43 -2.43 16.59
N MET A 192 3.28 -1.86 16.22
CA MET A 192 2.99 -0.44 16.44
C MET A 192 3.12 -0.05 17.91
N ALA A 193 2.50 -0.84 18.80
CA ALA A 193 2.56 -0.62 20.24
C ALA A 193 4.01 -0.62 20.77
N CYS A 194 4.84 -1.53 20.26
CA CYS A 194 6.25 -1.60 20.62
C CYS A 194 7.05 -0.40 20.08
N MET A 195 6.76 0.07 18.87
CA MET A 195 7.49 1.20 18.26
C MET A 195 7.16 2.55 18.91
N LEU A 196 5.90 2.76 19.27
CA LEU A 196 5.42 4.01 19.89
C LEU A 196 5.81 4.14 21.37
N ASP A 197 6.32 3.06 21.99
CA ASP A 197 6.72 2.97 23.40
C ASP A 197 5.80 3.77 24.35
N PRO A 198 4.51 3.43 24.43
CA PRO A 198 3.57 4.26 25.16
C PRO A 198 3.87 4.20 26.65
N LEU A 199 4.45 5.28 27.16
CA LEU A 199 4.67 5.53 28.57
C LEU A 199 3.36 5.26 29.35
N GLU A 200 3.43 4.27 30.24
CA GLU A 200 2.55 3.95 31.38
C GLU A 200 1.04 3.75 31.15
N THR A 201 0.46 4.17 30.04
CA THR A 201 -1.01 4.21 29.81
C THR A 201 -1.57 3.00 29.05
N GLY A 202 -0.70 2.10 28.59
CA GLY A 202 -1.10 0.89 27.87
C GLY A 202 -1.46 1.13 26.41
N VAL A 203 -1.72 0.06 25.66
CA VAL A 203 -1.84 0.07 24.19
C VAL A 203 -3.20 0.57 23.70
N ALA A 204 -4.27 0.38 24.47
CA ALA A 204 -5.64 0.70 24.06
C ALA A 204 -5.88 2.21 23.86
N PRO A 205 -5.46 3.12 24.79
CA PRO A 205 -5.63 4.55 24.59
C PRO A 205 -4.89 5.07 23.35
N VAL A 206 -3.69 4.57 23.08
CA VAL A 206 -2.90 4.99 21.90
C VAL A 206 -3.62 4.67 20.60
N VAL A 207 -4.25 3.49 20.52
CA VAL A 207 -5.02 3.07 19.35
C VAL A 207 -6.23 3.96 19.12
N ASP A 208 -6.97 4.29 20.18
CA ASP A 208 -8.16 5.16 20.06
C ASP A 208 -7.76 6.55 19.57
N TRP A 209 -6.68 7.12 20.13
CA TRP A 209 -6.13 8.41 19.69
C TRP A 209 -5.61 8.39 18.25
N LEU A 210 -4.97 7.30 17.81
CA LEU A 210 -4.52 7.15 16.43
C LEU A 210 -5.71 7.18 15.46
N LEU A 211 -6.83 6.55 15.81
CA LEU A 211 -8.04 6.53 14.98
C LEU A 211 -8.77 7.87 14.99
N GLU A 212 -8.85 8.55 16.14
CA GLU A 212 -9.47 9.88 16.26
C GLU A 212 -8.73 10.95 15.44
N SER A 213 -7.42 10.78 15.21
CA SER A 213 -6.63 11.73 14.43
C SER A 213 -7.02 11.82 12.94
N GLY A 214 -7.74 10.83 12.40
CA GLY A 214 -8.03 10.72 10.97
C GLY A 214 -6.82 10.41 10.09
N MET A 215 -5.59 10.34 10.65
CA MET A 215 -4.36 9.97 9.94
C MET A 215 -4.23 8.47 9.71
N PHE A 216 -4.86 7.69 10.57
CA PHE A 216 -4.79 6.23 10.54
C PHE A 216 -6.18 5.63 10.44
N ARG A 217 -6.24 4.44 9.86
CA ARG A 217 -7.45 3.62 9.77
C ARG A 217 -7.16 2.22 10.28
N ARG A 218 -8.20 1.59 10.81
CA ARG A 218 -8.17 0.16 11.08
C ARG A 218 -8.48 -0.61 9.80
N GLY A 219 -7.67 -1.62 9.49
CA GLY A 219 -7.90 -2.51 8.36
C GLY A 219 -9.18 -3.32 8.54
N GLN A 220 -9.84 -3.66 7.43
CA GLN A 220 -11.02 -4.52 7.45
C GLN A 220 -10.67 -5.90 8.03
N GLY A 221 -11.61 -6.50 8.78
CA GLY A 221 -11.39 -7.79 9.45
C GLY A 221 -10.48 -7.74 10.68
N GLY A 222 -10.10 -6.55 11.16
CA GLY A 222 -9.32 -6.39 12.39
C GLY A 222 -7.84 -6.76 12.28
N GLY A 223 -7.33 -6.98 11.06
CA GLY A 223 -5.99 -7.52 10.78
C GLY A 223 -4.81 -6.56 10.96
N GLY A 224 -5.04 -5.29 11.33
CA GLY A 224 -3.99 -4.31 11.58
C GLY A 224 -4.45 -2.88 11.30
N TYR A 225 -3.50 -1.96 11.19
CA TYR A 225 -3.74 -0.55 10.90
C TYR A 225 -3.03 -0.13 9.61
N ALA A 226 -3.36 1.05 9.10
CA ALA A 226 -2.65 1.66 7.99
C ALA A 226 -2.81 3.18 8.12
N PHE A 227 -2.05 3.94 7.33
CA PHE A 227 -2.43 5.32 7.07
C PHE A 227 -3.82 5.36 6.41
N ALA A 228 -4.57 6.41 6.71
CA ALA A 228 -5.87 6.66 6.11
C ALA A 228 -5.76 6.81 4.59
N HIS A 229 -4.61 7.32 4.10
CA HIS A 229 -4.30 7.45 2.68
C HIS A 229 -2.80 7.15 2.42
N PRO A 230 -2.44 6.38 1.37
CA PRO A 230 -1.04 6.03 1.06
C PRO A 230 -0.12 7.25 0.88
N LEU A 231 -0.59 8.31 0.20
CA LEU A 231 0.17 9.55 0.03
C LEU A 231 0.64 10.18 1.33
N LEU A 232 -0.09 10.01 2.44
CA LEU A 232 0.35 10.51 3.75
C LEU A 232 1.58 9.75 4.26
N GLN A 233 1.62 8.45 4.00
CA GLN A 233 2.75 7.62 4.37
C GLN A 233 3.97 7.92 3.50
N GLU A 234 3.76 8.02 2.18
CA GLU A 234 4.80 8.35 1.19
C GLU A 234 5.43 9.70 1.49
N HIS A 235 4.61 10.75 1.66
CA HIS A 235 5.09 12.08 2.03
C HIS A 235 5.97 12.04 3.30
N CYS A 236 5.58 11.26 4.31
CA CYS A 236 6.37 11.14 5.52
C CYS A 236 7.69 10.40 5.28
N ARG A 237 7.66 9.29 4.53
CA ARG A 237 8.85 8.51 4.18
C ARG A 237 9.86 9.33 3.38
N ASP A 238 9.40 10.15 2.45
CA ASP A 238 10.25 10.94 1.55
C ASP A 238 10.93 12.11 2.27
N ASN A 239 10.29 12.63 3.33
CA ASN A 239 10.82 13.72 4.14
C ASN A 239 11.65 13.24 5.36
N LEU A 240 11.76 11.92 5.59
CA LEU A 240 12.59 11.41 6.68
C LEU A 240 14.09 11.50 6.35
N PRO A 241 14.92 12.07 7.24
CA PRO A 241 16.36 11.98 7.11
C PRO A 241 16.82 10.52 7.09
N GLU A 242 17.79 10.19 6.24
CA GLU A 242 18.24 8.81 6.04
C GLU A 242 18.63 8.12 7.35
N LYS A 243 19.37 8.81 8.23
CA LYS A 243 19.76 8.27 9.54
C LYS A 243 18.55 7.92 10.41
N THR A 244 17.52 8.75 10.39
CA THR A 244 16.27 8.50 11.11
C THR A 244 15.56 7.29 10.53
N ARG A 245 15.46 7.21 9.20
CA ARG A 245 14.87 6.06 8.49
C ARG A 245 15.57 4.75 8.85
N VAL A 246 16.90 4.71 8.89
CA VAL A 246 17.67 3.53 9.32
C VAL A 246 17.34 3.16 10.77
N SER A 247 17.34 4.12 11.69
CA SER A 247 17.02 3.88 13.11
C SER A 247 15.58 3.39 13.32
N LEU A 248 14.62 3.92 12.57
CA LEU A 248 13.22 3.51 12.63
C LEU A 248 13.03 2.08 12.12
N ASN A 249 13.72 1.71 11.03
CA ASN A 249 13.71 0.34 10.52
C ASN A 249 14.34 -0.65 11.51
N ALA A 250 15.44 -0.27 12.19
CA ALA A 250 16.02 -1.10 13.25
C ALA A 250 15.02 -1.34 14.39
N ARG A 251 14.35 -0.27 14.85
CA ARG A 251 13.30 -0.39 15.88
C ARG A 251 12.12 -1.24 15.42
N ALA A 252 11.70 -1.11 14.15
CA ALA A 252 10.64 -1.93 13.58
C ALA A 252 11.05 -3.41 13.57
N ALA A 253 12.26 -3.74 13.11
CA ALA A 253 12.79 -5.10 13.10
C ALA A 253 12.80 -5.72 14.51
N ASP A 254 13.32 -5.00 15.51
CA ASP A 254 13.30 -5.45 16.91
C ASP A 254 11.87 -5.74 17.41
N CYS A 255 10.92 -4.87 17.07
CA CYS A 255 9.53 -5.03 17.46
C CYS A 255 8.85 -6.22 16.78
N PHE A 256 9.19 -6.50 15.51
CA PHE A 256 8.77 -7.70 14.80
C PHE A 256 9.35 -8.97 15.44
N GLU A 257 10.65 -8.98 15.76
CA GLU A 257 11.31 -10.12 16.41
C GLU A 257 10.65 -10.45 17.76
N ARG A 258 10.41 -9.43 18.62
CA ARG A 258 9.76 -9.60 19.93
C ARG A 258 8.32 -10.09 19.82
N SER A 259 7.60 -9.64 18.80
CA SER A 259 6.16 -9.91 18.64
C SER A 259 5.86 -11.13 17.79
N MET A 260 6.86 -11.77 17.19
CA MET A 260 6.69 -12.80 16.15
C MET A 260 5.70 -13.93 16.53
N HIS A 261 5.69 -14.35 17.79
CA HIS A 261 4.80 -15.40 18.30
C HIS A 261 3.31 -15.00 18.37
N ARG A 262 3.00 -13.71 18.29
CA ARG A 262 1.64 -13.14 18.36
C ARG A 262 1.10 -12.74 16.99
N LEU A 263 1.94 -12.74 15.97
CA LEU A 263 1.59 -12.23 14.66
C LEU A 263 1.03 -13.35 13.76
N PRO A 264 -0.15 -13.18 13.15
CA PRO A 264 -0.66 -14.11 12.16
C PRO A 264 0.15 -14.03 10.86
N GLY A 265 0.07 -15.07 10.02
CA GLY A 265 0.69 -15.02 8.69
C GLY A 265 2.22 -14.98 8.72
N ARG A 266 2.85 -16.03 9.24
CA ARG A 266 4.31 -16.12 9.45
C ARG A 266 5.16 -15.67 8.25
N LEU A 267 4.76 -16.01 7.02
CA LEU A 267 5.53 -15.59 5.85
C LEU A 267 5.51 -14.06 5.64
N HIS A 268 4.35 -13.42 5.79
CA HIS A 268 4.22 -11.98 5.67
C HIS A 268 5.03 -11.26 6.76
N VAL A 269 4.98 -11.77 7.99
CA VAL A 269 5.80 -11.27 9.10
C VAL A 269 7.29 -11.37 8.80
N LEU A 270 7.75 -12.52 8.28
CA LEU A 270 9.15 -12.71 7.91
C LEU A 270 9.56 -11.80 6.74
N LEU A 271 8.67 -11.57 5.77
CA LEU A 271 8.90 -10.65 4.66
C LEU A 271 9.08 -9.20 5.16
N SER A 272 8.19 -8.73 6.05
CA SER A 272 8.32 -7.41 6.67
C SER A 272 9.62 -7.29 7.47
N LEU A 273 9.95 -8.31 8.27
CA LEU A 273 11.19 -8.33 9.05
C LEU A 273 12.43 -8.27 8.15
N ALA A 274 12.47 -9.04 7.06
CA ALA A 274 13.59 -9.06 6.13
C ALA A 274 13.83 -7.70 5.46
N GLY A 275 12.75 -6.99 5.11
CA GLY A 275 12.81 -5.62 4.60
C GLY A 275 13.37 -4.65 5.65
N HIS A 276 12.81 -4.66 6.86
CA HIS A 276 13.27 -3.78 7.93
C HIS A 276 14.72 -4.03 8.34
N LEU A 277 15.18 -5.28 8.39
CA LEU A 277 16.59 -5.60 8.65
C LEU A 277 17.52 -5.04 7.57
N PHE A 278 17.13 -5.18 6.30
CA PHE A 278 17.89 -4.63 5.18
C PHE A 278 17.97 -3.09 5.25
N ASP A 279 16.83 -2.42 5.45
CA ASP A 279 16.75 -0.96 5.53
C ASP A 279 17.40 -0.39 6.80
N ALA A 280 17.50 -1.21 7.86
CA ALA A 280 18.27 -0.92 9.07
C ALA A 280 19.78 -1.10 8.90
N ARG A 281 20.24 -1.62 7.74
CA ARG A 281 21.63 -2.00 7.46
C ARG A 281 22.15 -3.12 8.38
N GLU A 282 21.26 -3.94 8.92
CA GLU A 282 21.57 -5.16 9.67
C GLU A 282 21.88 -6.31 8.70
N TYR A 283 22.86 -6.09 7.80
CA TYR A 283 23.09 -6.92 6.61
C TYR A 283 23.32 -8.40 6.92
N GLY A 284 23.94 -8.72 8.06
CA GLY A 284 24.14 -10.11 8.49
C GLY A 284 22.82 -10.87 8.67
N LYS A 285 21.87 -10.28 9.42
CA LYS A 285 20.54 -10.88 9.61
C LYS A 285 19.69 -10.79 8.34
N ALA A 286 19.83 -9.68 7.60
CA ALA A 286 19.05 -9.43 6.40
C ALA A 286 19.37 -10.45 5.29
N ALA A 287 20.65 -10.76 5.06
CA ALA A 287 21.06 -11.63 3.95
C ALA A 287 20.44 -13.02 4.03
N ASP A 288 20.63 -13.71 5.16
CA ASP A 288 20.13 -15.07 5.38
C ASP A 288 18.61 -15.14 5.21
N LEU A 289 17.91 -14.18 5.81
CA LEU A 289 16.47 -14.16 5.82
C LEU A 289 15.90 -13.83 4.42
N ASN A 290 16.49 -12.87 3.71
CA ASN A 290 16.08 -12.53 2.34
C ASN A 290 16.32 -13.71 1.39
N LEU A 291 17.46 -14.42 1.52
CA LEU A 291 17.75 -15.59 0.70
C LEU A 291 16.75 -16.73 0.94
N GLU A 292 16.46 -17.06 2.21
CA GLU A 292 15.50 -18.09 2.59
C GLU A 292 14.10 -17.79 2.07
N ILE A 293 13.63 -16.55 2.24
CA ILE A 293 12.30 -16.13 1.80
C ILE A 293 12.24 -16.06 0.28
N GLY A 294 13.29 -15.56 -0.39
CA GLY A 294 13.39 -15.51 -1.84
C GLY A 294 13.18 -16.88 -2.49
N LEU A 295 13.79 -17.93 -1.94
CA LEU A 295 13.60 -19.29 -2.41
C LEU A 295 12.15 -19.78 -2.27
N ARG A 296 11.46 -19.38 -1.19
CA ARG A 296 10.04 -19.73 -0.98
C ARG A 296 9.12 -19.06 -1.99
N PHE A 297 9.37 -17.81 -2.34
CA PHE A 297 8.60 -17.11 -3.39
C PHE A 297 8.91 -17.68 -4.76
N HIS A 298 10.16 -18.04 -5.04
CA HIS A 298 10.55 -18.73 -6.27
C HIS A 298 9.78 -20.06 -6.43
N HIS A 299 9.70 -20.89 -5.40
CA HIS A 299 8.93 -22.15 -5.45
C HIS A 299 7.42 -21.96 -5.64
N ARG A 300 6.89 -20.77 -5.32
CA ARG A 300 5.49 -20.41 -5.56
C ARG A 300 5.25 -19.81 -6.96
N GLY A 301 6.31 -19.64 -7.75
CA GLY A 301 6.23 -18.98 -9.05
C GLY A 301 6.11 -17.46 -8.97
N ASP A 302 6.35 -16.86 -7.80
CA ASP A 302 6.46 -15.41 -7.63
C ASP A 302 7.94 -15.03 -7.76
N HIS A 303 8.37 -14.93 -9.02
CA HIS A 303 9.76 -14.71 -9.36
C HIS A 303 10.22 -13.26 -9.11
N ASP A 304 9.33 -12.28 -9.21
CA ASP A 304 9.68 -10.87 -8.98
C ASP A 304 10.01 -10.63 -7.51
N THR A 305 9.13 -11.09 -6.61
CA THR A 305 9.41 -11.00 -5.16
C THR A 305 10.67 -11.78 -4.83
N ALA A 306 10.86 -12.97 -5.43
CA ALA A 306 12.08 -13.75 -5.24
C ALA A 306 13.35 -13.03 -5.71
N LEU A 307 13.30 -12.32 -6.84
CA LEU A 307 14.41 -11.53 -7.37
C LEU A 307 14.74 -10.36 -6.44
N ILE A 308 13.76 -9.54 -6.06
CA ILE A 308 13.96 -8.41 -5.14
C ILE A 308 14.63 -8.86 -3.83
N LEU A 309 14.17 -9.98 -3.26
CA LEU A 309 14.75 -10.53 -2.03
C LEU A 309 16.18 -11.03 -2.28
N THR A 310 16.42 -11.72 -3.38
CA THR A 310 17.75 -12.23 -3.69
C THR A 310 18.75 -11.11 -3.98
N GLU A 311 18.32 -10.03 -4.63
CA GLU A 311 19.13 -8.81 -4.84
C GLU A 311 19.50 -8.13 -3.53
N ARG A 312 18.57 -8.04 -2.57
CA ARG A 312 18.88 -7.56 -1.21
C ARG A 312 19.91 -8.43 -0.50
N ALA A 313 19.84 -9.76 -0.70
CA ALA A 313 20.83 -10.68 -0.16
C ALA A 313 22.22 -10.48 -0.79
N ILE A 314 22.30 -10.24 -2.11
CA ILE A 314 23.54 -9.88 -2.82
C ILE A 314 24.15 -8.60 -2.24
N VAL A 315 23.36 -7.51 -2.17
CA VAL A 315 23.83 -6.22 -1.61
C VAL A 315 24.31 -6.39 -0.16
N SER A 316 23.61 -7.20 0.63
CA SER A 316 24.01 -7.48 2.01
C SER A 316 25.35 -8.24 2.06
N ALA A 317 25.54 -9.24 1.20
CA ALA A 317 26.78 -10.02 1.13
C ALA A 317 27.98 -9.16 0.71
N GLU A 318 27.81 -8.27 -0.27
CA GLU A 318 28.83 -7.31 -0.70
C GLU A 318 29.25 -6.38 0.44
N HIS A 319 28.28 -5.86 1.20
CA HIS A 319 28.57 -5.02 2.37
C HIS A 319 29.30 -5.76 3.49
N LEU A 320 29.05 -7.06 3.66
CA LEU A 320 29.73 -7.89 4.65
C LEU A 320 31.12 -8.36 4.19
N GLY A 321 31.40 -8.32 2.88
CA GLY A 321 32.58 -8.95 2.30
C GLY A 321 32.53 -10.48 2.39
N ASP A 322 31.34 -11.08 2.33
CA ASP A 322 31.14 -12.53 2.40
C ASP A 322 31.00 -13.12 0.99
N ASP A 323 32.13 -13.52 0.40
CA ASP A 323 32.20 -14.09 -0.94
C ASP A 323 31.39 -15.40 -1.09
N ALA A 324 31.26 -16.18 -0.02
CA ALA A 324 30.53 -17.44 -0.05
C ALA A 324 29.02 -17.18 -0.13
N LEU A 325 28.51 -16.27 0.69
CA LEU A 325 27.12 -15.84 0.65
C LEU A 325 26.79 -15.16 -0.68
N LEU A 326 27.67 -14.30 -1.19
CA LEU A 326 27.51 -13.64 -2.48
C LEU A 326 27.33 -14.67 -3.61
N THR A 327 28.22 -15.66 -3.68
CA THR A 327 28.14 -16.74 -4.68
C THR A 327 26.81 -17.50 -4.60
N VAL A 328 26.31 -17.77 -3.39
CA VAL A 328 25.02 -18.46 -3.20
C VAL A 328 23.86 -17.59 -3.67
N ALA A 329 23.85 -16.30 -3.33
CA ALA A 329 22.79 -15.39 -3.70
C ALA A 329 22.75 -15.15 -5.23
N GLU A 330 23.90 -14.96 -5.88
CA GLU A 330 23.98 -14.84 -7.34
C GLU A 330 23.47 -16.09 -8.05
N ARG A 331 23.86 -17.28 -7.57
CA ARG A 331 23.36 -18.54 -8.14
C ARG A 331 21.84 -18.67 -8.01
N GLN A 332 21.26 -18.23 -6.89
CA GLN A 332 19.81 -18.22 -6.72
C GLN A 332 19.15 -17.24 -7.69
N ARG A 333 19.69 -16.03 -7.87
CA ARG A 333 19.18 -15.03 -8.82
C ARG A 333 19.16 -15.61 -10.23
N ASP A 334 20.26 -16.21 -10.66
CA ASP A 334 20.39 -16.78 -12.00
C ASP A 334 19.39 -17.93 -12.24
N LEU A 335 19.16 -18.78 -11.23
CA LEU A 335 18.13 -19.81 -11.26
C LEU A 335 16.72 -19.21 -11.44
N ILE A 336 16.42 -18.14 -10.69
CA ILE A 336 15.13 -17.47 -10.77
C ILE A 336 14.94 -16.84 -12.15
N LEU A 337 15.95 -16.15 -12.69
CA LEU A 337 15.92 -15.54 -14.02
C LEU A 337 15.71 -16.58 -15.14
N GLN A 338 16.38 -17.74 -15.06
CA GLN A 338 16.18 -18.82 -16.04
C GLN A 338 14.73 -19.30 -16.06
N LYS A 339 14.13 -19.49 -14.88
CA LYS A 339 12.73 -19.93 -14.75
C LYS A 339 11.73 -18.85 -15.13
N ALA A 340 11.98 -17.59 -14.78
CA ALA A 340 11.14 -16.46 -15.17
C ALA A 340 11.12 -16.24 -16.68
N SER A 341 12.24 -16.52 -17.36
CA SER A 341 12.38 -16.36 -18.81
C SER A 341 11.68 -17.47 -19.62
N GLY A 342 11.16 -18.51 -18.98
CA GLY A 342 10.57 -19.68 -19.65
C GLY A 342 11.57 -20.49 -20.49
N VAL A 343 12.88 -20.25 -20.33
CA VAL A 343 13.94 -20.99 -21.02
C VAL A 343 14.26 -22.24 -20.20
N ASP A 344 13.37 -23.22 -20.27
CA ASP A 344 13.76 -24.60 -19.94
C ASP A 344 14.69 -25.10 -21.05
N ARG A 345 15.93 -25.45 -20.68
CA ARG A 345 16.84 -26.21 -21.55
C ARG A 345 16.53 -27.69 -21.51
#